data_AF-A0A1E4T812-F1
#
_entry.id   AF-A0A1E4T812-F1
#
_cell.length_a   1.000
_cell.length_b   1.000
_cell.length_c   1.000
_cell.angle_alpha   90.00
_cell.angle_beta   90.00
_cell.angle_gamma   90.00
#
_symmetry.space_group_name_H-M   'P 1'
#
loop_
_entity.id
_entity.type
_entity.pdbx_description
1 polymer ?
#
loop_
_entity_poly.entity_id
_entity_poly.type
_entity_poly.pdbx_seq_one_letter_code
_entity_poly.pdbx_strand_id
1 'polypeptide(L)'
;MGEESETAKEKPLADSKDPSHLSATSDNEVRPVDSNTSSDSSVASKLIVVGCIIAALLSYLFTPWVHLKIHNYYIKSRYLPMEALTFYVERPLDDVTIRIPIYFKSVDFPFPDLIDSLKVQLREKLHKNEQLAMNLEFDMRYVESETDITSDDFFNDNALLISLILNDKNGIYVDGSEGFAELYYSLEAVVTNDLPFFVTQLILDHCYRKELEFYSIDNFVKLIEAGTGKQSVLHYDSLTKNEMNGFEKQKIHLRYCMLGGEINWDIKEAIEEYARSILDALSDYYDFTIEEENSTYFENNELQYIDEYFPIELSDLPSLPNFYKEVQLRKAENDEKSIYLTFYPFSAGGDAIKNKSVDDTEIYSDYENTYLQIKNWGSIYFGHWKRSSEPEDELVSLKANNLKDCIWSFNECILDTLGVPNENMAPKLRVEMFRRIKIVKNLTMFSYKLSMVVRWLDENDYYITNHIVDAILECFSMREEILNLLKTHDLGKGLKQSMKLVENVESLIKHMNIQNRDPRLANISEDQFE
;
A
#
# COMPACT_ATOMS: atom_id res chain seq x y z
N MET A 1 45.32 -6.15 -22.79
CA MET A 1 46.17 -5.27 -21.97
C MET A 1 45.62 -5.29 -20.55
N GLY A 2 46.25 -5.83 -19.52
CA GLY A 2 47.25 -6.91 -19.38
C GLY A 2 46.76 -7.81 -18.22
N GLU A 3 47.16 -9.07 -18.04
CA GLU A 3 48.51 -9.50 -17.59
C GLU A 3 48.96 -8.72 -16.34
N GLU A 4 49.45 -9.28 -15.21
CA GLU A 4 49.81 -10.65 -14.78
C GLU A 4 50.06 -10.60 -13.23
N SER A 5 50.23 -11.65 -12.40
CA SER A 5 50.15 -13.13 -12.48
C SER A 5 50.20 -13.78 -11.06
N GLU A 6 49.87 -15.09 -10.96
CA GLU A 6 50.55 -16.18 -10.20
C GLU A 6 51.09 -16.01 -8.73
N THR A 7 51.39 -17.05 -7.92
CA THR A 7 51.08 -18.50 -7.94
C THR A 7 51.02 -19.10 -6.51
N ALA A 8 50.05 -19.99 -6.29
CA ALA A 8 50.15 -21.38 -5.81
C ALA A 8 51.27 -21.89 -4.85
N LYS A 9 50.86 -22.83 -3.97
CA LYS A 9 51.52 -24.16 -3.85
C LYS A 9 50.58 -25.24 -3.28
N GLU A 10 50.60 -26.43 -3.90
CA GLU A 10 49.77 -27.60 -3.57
C GLU A 10 50.53 -28.67 -2.74
N LYS A 11 49.75 -29.56 -2.08
CA LYS A 11 49.95 -31.05 -1.98
C LYS A 11 51.15 -31.61 -1.17
N PRO A 12 51.20 -32.95 -0.89
CA PRO A 12 50.12 -33.97 -0.88
C PRO A 12 50.10 -34.95 0.33
N LEU A 13 48.97 -35.66 0.43
CA LEU A 13 48.69 -37.06 0.84
C LEU A 13 49.72 -37.98 1.58
N ALA A 14 49.15 -38.69 2.57
CA ALA A 14 49.11 -40.16 2.77
C ALA A 14 50.24 -40.91 3.54
N ASP A 15 49.82 -41.67 4.57
CA ASP A 15 49.63 -43.16 4.54
C ASP A 15 50.12 -43.96 5.78
N SER A 16 49.28 -44.94 6.17
CA SER A 16 49.61 -46.25 6.79
C SER A 16 49.81 -46.47 8.32
N LYS A 17 49.04 -47.47 8.80
CA LYS A 17 49.40 -48.65 9.66
C LYS A 17 49.83 -48.49 11.14
N ASP A 18 48.91 -48.87 12.03
CA ASP A 18 48.95 -50.04 12.94
C ASP A 18 50.23 -50.92 13.03
N PRO A 19 50.48 -51.66 14.15
CA PRO A 19 50.28 -51.32 15.58
C PRO A 19 51.42 -51.88 16.50
N SER A 20 51.17 -51.94 17.81
CA SER A 20 51.66 -52.96 18.81
C SER A 20 52.81 -52.65 19.80
N HIS A 21 52.64 -53.19 21.03
CA HIS A 21 53.65 -53.48 22.09
C HIS A 21 54.31 -52.27 22.81
N LEU A 22 54.61 -52.24 24.13
CA LEU A 22 54.81 -53.28 25.17
C LEU A 22 54.51 -52.78 26.62
N SER A 23 53.92 -53.67 27.44
CA SER A 23 54.17 -54.02 28.87
C SER A 23 54.44 -53.01 30.01
N ALA A 24 53.68 -53.17 31.12
CA ALA A 24 54.15 -53.41 32.50
C ALA A 24 52.94 -53.88 33.36
N THR A 25 52.78 -55.16 33.73
CA THR A 25 53.36 -55.87 34.90
C THR A 25 53.13 -55.23 36.27
N SER A 26 52.16 -55.74 37.02
CA SER A 26 52.39 -56.16 38.42
C SER A 26 51.39 -57.26 38.82
N ASP A 27 51.92 -58.34 39.41
CA ASP A 27 51.17 -59.53 39.78
C ASP A 27 50.35 -59.32 41.07
N ASN A 28 49.30 -60.13 41.23
CA ASN A 28 49.11 -60.87 42.48
C ASN A 28 48.20 -62.09 42.26
N GLU A 29 48.70 -63.26 42.67
CA GLU A 29 47.99 -64.53 42.62
C GLU A 29 46.91 -64.60 43.71
N VAL A 30 45.71 -65.10 43.37
CA VAL A 30 44.91 -65.91 44.29
C VAL A 30 44.36 -67.11 43.52
N ARG A 31 44.54 -68.30 44.10
CA ARG A 31 44.19 -69.60 43.52
C ARG A 31 42.70 -69.97 43.65
N PRO A 32 42.21 -70.96 42.89
CA PRO A 32 40.79 -71.06 42.55
C PRO A 32 39.94 -71.79 43.61
N VAL A 33 38.63 -71.54 43.55
CA VAL A 33 37.60 -72.42 44.11
C VAL A 33 36.55 -72.66 43.02
N ASP A 34 36.36 -73.92 42.66
CA ASP A 34 35.33 -74.34 41.69
C ASP A 34 33.91 -74.18 42.26
N SER A 35 33.02 -73.57 41.49
CA SER A 35 31.56 -73.74 41.66
C SER A 35 30.80 -73.64 40.34
N ASN A 36 30.71 -74.77 39.65
CA ASN A 36 29.79 -74.94 38.52
C ASN A 36 28.33 -74.93 39.00
N THR A 37 27.66 -73.77 38.99
CA THR A 37 26.18 -73.68 39.02
C THR A 37 25.64 -72.38 38.38
N SER A 38 24.48 -72.48 37.73
CA SER A 38 23.59 -71.39 37.28
C SER A 38 23.92 -70.60 36.00
N SER A 39 23.95 -71.28 34.85
CA SER A 39 23.79 -70.65 33.52
C SER A 39 22.49 -69.84 33.36
N ASP A 40 21.46 -70.11 34.18
CA ASP A 40 20.13 -69.48 34.09
C ASP A 40 20.09 -68.05 34.64
N SER A 41 21.06 -67.64 35.47
CA SER A 41 21.16 -66.27 36.02
C SER A 41 21.48 -65.21 34.95
N SER A 42 22.14 -65.61 33.86
CA SER A 42 22.48 -64.73 32.73
C SER A 42 21.26 -64.35 31.88
N VAL A 43 20.27 -65.25 31.78
CA VAL A 43 19.03 -64.98 31.02
C VAL A 43 18.11 -64.07 31.83
N ALA A 44 17.97 -64.33 33.13
CA ALA A 44 17.19 -63.50 34.04
C ALA A 44 17.70 -62.05 34.12
N SER A 45 19.01 -61.84 34.24
CA SER A 45 19.59 -60.49 34.28
C SER A 45 19.40 -59.72 32.97
N LYS A 46 19.54 -60.37 31.81
CA LYS A 46 19.23 -59.76 30.50
C LYS A 46 17.75 -59.39 30.36
N LEU A 47 16.83 -60.26 30.81
CA LEU A 47 15.39 -59.96 30.80
C LEU A 47 15.02 -58.78 31.71
N ILE A 48 15.66 -58.65 32.88
CA ILE A 48 15.47 -57.50 33.78
C ILE A 48 15.98 -56.21 33.12
N VAL A 49 17.17 -56.21 32.51
CA VAL A 49 17.70 -55.04 31.80
C VAL A 49 16.79 -54.61 30.64
N VAL A 50 16.31 -55.57 29.83
CA VAL A 50 15.34 -55.30 28.75
C VAL A 50 14.03 -54.75 29.31
N GLY A 51 13.51 -55.32 30.40
CA GLY A 51 12.32 -54.83 31.09
C GLY A 51 12.48 -53.40 31.62
N CYS A 52 13.63 -53.06 32.20
CA CYS A 52 13.94 -51.70 32.65
C CYS A 52 14.06 -50.71 31.48
N ILE A 53 14.66 -51.11 30.34
CA ILE A 53 14.74 -50.27 29.14
C ILE A 53 13.34 -50.01 28.57
N ILE A 54 12.48 -51.03 28.49
CA ILE A 54 11.08 -50.89 28.04
C ILE A 54 10.29 -50.00 29.01
N ALA A 55 10.44 -50.20 30.33
CA ALA A 55 9.78 -49.35 31.32
C ALA A 55 10.24 -47.89 31.28
N ALA A 56 11.54 -47.64 31.04
CA ALA A 56 12.08 -46.30 30.86
C ALA A 56 11.56 -45.63 29.58
N LEU A 57 11.51 -46.36 28.45
CA LEU A 57 10.94 -45.86 27.19
C LEU A 57 9.44 -45.58 27.31
N LEU A 58 8.68 -46.44 27.99
CA LEU A 58 7.26 -46.20 28.27
C LEU A 58 7.07 -45.00 29.19
N SER A 59 7.83 -44.90 30.28
CA SER A 59 7.80 -43.73 31.18
C SER A 59 8.13 -42.43 30.44
N TYR A 60 9.09 -42.47 29.51
CA TYR A 60 9.43 -41.35 28.64
C TYR A 60 8.28 -40.98 27.69
N LEU A 61 7.61 -41.96 27.07
CA LEU A 61 6.42 -41.74 26.24
C LEU A 61 5.25 -41.13 27.03
N PHE A 62 5.09 -41.51 28.30
CA PHE A 62 4.08 -40.94 29.21
C PHE A 62 4.46 -39.59 29.82
N THR A 63 5.65 -39.04 29.54
CA THR A 63 6.01 -37.70 30.02
C THR A 63 5.12 -36.64 29.34
N PRO A 64 4.48 -35.70 30.06
CA PRO A 64 3.55 -34.73 29.46
C PRO A 64 4.11 -33.93 28.28
N TRP A 65 5.39 -33.60 28.29
CA TRP A 65 6.08 -32.91 27.19
C TRP A 65 6.21 -33.77 25.91
N VAL A 66 6.39 -35.09 26.03
CA VAL A 66 6.40 -35.98 24.85
C VAL A 66 5.01 -36.10 24.24
N HIS A 67 3.96 -36.16 25.07
CA HIS A 67 2.57 -36.08 24.60
C HIS A 67 2.27 -34.74 23.90
N LEU A 68 2.72 -33.61 24.45
CA LEU A 68 2.61 -32.29 23.81
C LEU A 68 3.31 -32.26 22.43
N LYS A 69 4.53 -32.79 22.34
CA LYS A 69 5.27 -32.88 21.06
C LYS A 69 4.57 -33.75 20.03
N ILE A 70 4.09 -34.93 20.42
CA ILE A 70 3.34 -35.82 19.51
C ILE A 70 2.03 -35.17 19.07
N HIS A 71 1.33 -34.48 19.97
CA HIS A 71 0.12 -33.75 19.63
C HIS A 71 0.40 -32.61 18.64
N ASN A 72 1.36 -31.73 18.94
CA ASN A 72 1.73 -30.63 18.06
C ASN A 72 2.21 -31.12 16.70
N TYR A 73 3.01 -32.19 16.65
CA TYR A 73 3.43 -32.83 15.41
C TYR A 73 2.22 -33.34 14.62
N TYR A 74 1.28 -34.03 15.27
CA TYR A 74 0.05 -34.49 14.62
C TYR A 74 -0.80 -33.32 14.09
N ILE A 75 -1.00 -32.25 14.86
CA ILE A 75 -1.76 -31.07 14.41
C ILE A 75 -1.06 -30.39 13.23
N LYS A 76 0.25 -30.13 13.33
CA LYS A 76 1.06 -29.57 12.24
C LYS A 76 0.99 -30.42 10.97
N SER A 77 1.17 -31.74 11.09
CA SER A 77 1.19 -32.64 9.93
C SER A 77 -0.18 -32.96 9.34
N ARG A 78 -1.29 -32.71 10.08
CA ARG A 78 -2.63 -33.14 9.66
C ARG A 78 -3.61 -32.01 9.35
N TYR A 79 -3.47 -30.85 9.98
CA TYR A 79 -4.43 -29.76 9.86
C TYR A 79 -3.82 -28.39 9.53
N LEU A 80 -2.52 -28.16 9.77
CA LEU A 80 -1.85 -26.92 9.35
C LEU A 80 -1.15 -27.09 7.99
N PRO A 81 -1.51 -26.31 6.97
CA PRO A 81 -0.84 -26.31 5.67
C PRO A 81 0.50 -25.56 5.75
N MET A 82 1.50 -26.16 6.40
CA MET A 82 2.82 -25.53 6.65
C MET A 82 3.53 -25.06 5.37
N GLU A 83 3.39 -25.78 4.25
CA GLU A 83 3.98 -25.37 2.97
C GLU A 83 3.34 -24.07 2.43
N ALA A 84 2.01 -23.93 2.55
CA ALA A 84 1.31 -22.72 2.15
C ALA A 84 1.57 -21.55 3.12
N LEU A 85 1.72 -21.82 4.41
CA LEU A 85 2.18 -20.83 5.40
C LEU A 85 3.55 -20.26 5.01
N THR A 86 4.53 -21.11 4.71
CA THR A 86 5.86 -20.66 4.26
C THR A 86 5.77 -19.93 2.92
N PHE A 87 4.98 -20.43 1.95
CA PHE A 87 4.78 -19.77 0.67
C PHE A 87 4.25 -18.34 0.84
N TYR A 88 3.16 -18.12 1.58
CA TYR A 88 2.61 -16.76 1.76
C TYR A 88 3.49 -15.84 2.61
N VAL A 89 4.40 -16.38 3.44
CA VAL A 89 5.41 -15.60 4.17
C VAL A 89 6.54 -15.15 3.26
N GLU A 90 7.08 -16.05 2.43
CA GLU A 90 8.24 -15.75 1.58
C GLU A 90 7.88 -15.05 0.26
N ARG A 91 6.67 -15.29 -0.24
CA ARG A 91 6.17 -14.92 -1.58
C ARG A 91 4.74 -14.35 -1.51
N PRO A 92 4.52 -13.22 -0.81
CA PRO A 92 3.18 -12.71 -0.55
C PRO A 92 2.43 -12.17 -1.78
N LEU A 93 3.09 -12.10 -2.94
CA LEU A 93 2.55 -11.48 -4.15
C LEU A 93 2.65 -12.37 -5.42
N ASP A 94 3.33 -13.52 -5.37
CA ASP A 94 3.52 -14.44 -6.52
C ASP A 94 2.19 -14.91 -7.15
N ASP A 95 1.15 -15.09 -6.34
CA ASP A 95 -0.21 -15.51 -6.72
C ASP A 95 -1.19 -14.33 -6.93
N VAL A 96 -0.74 -13.10 -6.70
CA VAL A 96 -1.56 -11.89 -6.87
C VAL A 96 -1.66 -11.54 -8.35
N THR A 97 -2.89 -11.26 -8.79
CA THR A 97 -3.19 -10.72 -10.11
C THR A 97 -4.18 -9.59 -9.97
N ILE A 98 -3.76 -8.39 -10.33
CA ILE A 98 -4.60 -7.18 -10.33
C ILE A 98 -5.19 -7.00 -11.72
N ARG A 99 -6.49 -6.71 -11.81
CA ARG A 99 -7.17 -6.41 -13.08
C ARG A 99 -7.63 -4.95 -13.14
N ILE A 100 -7.11 -4.21 -14.11
CA ILE A 100 -7.48 -2.82 -14.39
C ILE A 100 -8.32 -2.78 -15.68
N PRO A 101 -9.59 -2.34 -15.63
CA PRO A 101 -10.42 -2.17 -16.82
C PRO A 101 -10.00 -0.93 -17.61
N ILE A 102 -9.88 -1.06 -18.93
CA ILE A 102 -9.62 0.04 -19.87
C ILE A 102 -10.53 -0.12 -21.09
N TYR A 103 -11.19 0.96 -21.48
CA TYR A 103 -12.12 1.00 -22.60
C TYR A 103 -11.56 1.80 -23.76
N PHE A 104 -11.81 1.36 -25.00
CA PHE A 104 -11.36 2.02 -26.21
C PHE A 104 -12.54 2.46 -27.07
N LYS A 105 -12.59 3.74 -27.43
CA LYS A 105 -13.47 4.29 -28.47
C LYS A 105 -12.60 4.70 -29.66
N SER A 106 -13.00 4.37 -30.89
CA SER A 106 -12.42 5.01 -32.08
C SER A 106 -13.54 5.35 -33.05
N VAL A 107 -13.49 6.57 -33.58
CA VAL A 107 -14.51 7.08 -34.50
C VAL A 107 -14.13 6.79 -35.96
N ASP A 108 -12.83 6.81 -36.27
CA ASP A 108 -12.34 6.78 -37.65
C ASP A 108 -12.15 5.35 -38.20
N PHE A 109 -11.63 4.43 -37.39
CA PHE A 109 -11.31 3.07 -37.81
C PHE A 109 -11.57 2.01 -36.72
N PRO A 110 -12.16 0.85 -37.05
CA PRO A 110 -12.09 -0.31 -36.19
C PRO A 110 -10.69 -0.94 -36.27
N PHE A 111 -10.01 -1.09 -35.13
CA PHE A 111 -8.70 -1.74 -35.02
C PHE A 111 -8.83 -3.15 -34.41
N PRO A 112 -9.16 -4.19 -35.19
CA PRO A 112 -9.55 -5.50 -34.65
C PRO A 112 -8.43 -6.24 -33.90
N ASP A 113 -7.16 -5.91 -34.17
CA ASP A 113 -5.95 -6.55 -33.63
C ASP A 113 -5.17 -5.67 -32.64
N LEU A 114 -5.61 -4.43 -32.41
CA LEU A 114 -4.92 -3.48 -31.53
C LEU A 114 -4.93 -3.98 -30.08
N ILE A 115 -6.07 -4.45 -29.54
CA ILE A 115 -6.12 -4.99 -28.16
C ILE A 115 -5.12 -6.14 -27.94
N ASP A 116 -4.99 -7.06 -28.90
CA ASP A 116 -4.06 -8.19 -28.74
C ASP A 116 -2.61 -7.75 -28.92
N SER A 117 -2.34 -6.81 -29.83
CA SER A 117 -1.03 -6.16 -29.96
C SER A 117 -0.64 -5.40 -28.68
N LEU A 118 -1.59 -4.72 -28.03
CA LEU A 118 -1.41 -4.03 -26.76
C LEU A 118 -1.06 -5.00 -25.63
N LYS A 119 -1.75 -6.14 -25.52
CA LYS A 119 -1.44 -7.16 -24.50
C LYS A 119 0.01 -7.66 -24.63
N VAL A 120 0.54 -7.74 -25.85
CA VAL A 120 1.95 -8.10 -26.08
C VAL A 120 2.89 -6.97 -25.64
N GLN A 121 2.64 -5.73 -26.10
CA GLN A 121 3.48 -4.56 -25.76
C GLN A 121 3.49 -4.26 -24.25
N LEU A 122 2.31 -4.22 -23.61
CA LEU A 122 2.15 -4.03 -22.17
C LEU A 122 2.91 -5.11 -21.39
N ARG A 123 2.72 -6.40 -21.73
CA ARG A 123 3.43 -7.50 -21.06
C ARG A 123 4.94 -7.38 -21.22
N GLU A 124 5.43 -7.03 -22.42
CA GLU A 124 6.85 -6.88 -22.68
C GLU A 124 7.46 -5.73 -21.86
N LYS A 125 6.80 -4.57 -21.84
CA LYS A 125 7.27 -3.40 -21.08
C LYS A 125 7.20 -3.62 -19.56
N LEU A 126 6.09 -4.15 -19.04
CA LEU A 126 5.95 -4.48 -17.61
C LEU A 126 7.02 -5.47 -17.13
N HIS A 127 7.32 -6.51 -17.92
CA HIS A 127 8.31 -7.52 -17.54
C HIS A 127 9.76 -7.02 -17.70
N LYS A 128 10.07 -6.24 -18.74
CA LYS A 128 11.45 -5.81 -19.02
C LYS A 128 11.87 -4.56 -18.27
N ASN A 129 10.98 -3.59 -18.15
CA ASN A 129 11.30 -2.25 -17.66
C ASN A 129 10.84 -2.06 -16.22
N GLU A 130 9.56 -2.33 -15.93
CA GLU A 130 8.96 -1.97 -14.63
C GLU A 130 9.28 -2.97 -13.51
N GLN A 131 9.58 -4.23 -13.85
CA GLN A 131 9.96 -5.30 -12.92
C GLN A 131 9.05 -5.37 -11.67
N LEU A 132 7.75 -5.50 -11.90
CA LEU A 132 6.75 -5.51 -10.83
C LEU A 132 6.86 -6.75 -9.93
N ALA A 133 6.55 -6.58 -8.64
CA ALA A 133 6.52 -7.65 -7.65
C ALA A 133 5.30 -8.60 -7.77
N MET A 134 4.37 -8.35 -8.71
CA MET A 134 3.16 -9.13 -8.93
C MET A 134 2.65 -9.04 -10.38
N ASN A 135 1.62 -9.82 -10.72
CA ASN A 135 1.01 -9.78 -12.05
C ASN A 135 -0.01 -8.65 -12.16
N LEU A 136 0.12 -7.83 -13.20
CA LEU A 136 -0.85 -6.79 -13.57
C LEU A 136 -1.46 -7.13 -14.94
N GLU A 137 -2.79 -7.18 -15.01
CA GLU A 137 -3.57 -7.40 -16.22
C GLU A 137 -4.45 -6.18 -16.54
N PHE A 138 -4.44 -5.75 -17.80
CA PHE A 138 -5.38 -4.76 -18.32
C PHE A 138 -6.53 -5.48 -19.05
N ASP A 139 -7.75 -5.38 -18.52
CA ASP A 139 -8.97 -5.88 -19.17
C ASP A 139 -9.47 -4.84 -20.16
N MET A 140 -9.05 -5.03 -21.40
CA MET A 140 -9.23 -4.08 -22.50
C MET A 140 -10.42 -4.44 -23.36
N ARG A 141 -11.33 -3.48 -23.61
CA ARG A 141 -12.58 -3.67 -24.37
C ARG A 141 -12.84 -2.53 -25.35
N TYR A 142 -13.47 -2.81 -26.49
CA TYR A 142 -13.98 -1.77 -27.39
C TYR A 142 -15.38 -1.33 -26.98
N VAL A 143 -15.61 -0.02 -27.04
CA VAL A 143 -16.93 0.61 -26.98
C VAL A 143 -17.45 0.67 -28.41
N GLU A 144 -18.45 -0.16 -28.75
CA GLU A 144 -19.00 -0.22 -30.11
C GLU A 144 -20.10 0.83 -30.35
N SER A 145 -20.76 1.27 -29.27
CA SER A 145 -21.88 2.22 -29.30
C SER A 145 -21.87 3.14 -28.07
N GLU A 146 -22.51 4.31 -28.19
CA GLU A 146 -22.66 5.22 -27.03
C GLU A 146 -23.59 4.63 -25.95
N THR A 147 -24.49 3.72 -26.34
CA THR A 147 -25.30 2.93 -25.41
C THR A 147 -24.48 2.01 -24.50
N ASP A 148 -23.29 1.58 -24.93
CA ASP A 148 -22.39 0.77 -24.11
C ASP A 148 -21.74 1.60 -22.99
N ILE A 149 -21.51 2.90 -23.22
CA ILE A 149 -21.00 3.84 -22.21
C ILE A 149 -22.07 4.11 -21.14
N THR A 150 -23.34 4.21 -21.55
CA THR A 150 -24.47 4.45 -20.63
C THR A 150 -25.01 3.18 -19.95
N SER A 151 -24.28 2.06 -20.03
CA SER A 151 -24.71 0.76 -19.54
C SER A 151 -23.82 0.31 -18.39
N ASP A 152 -24.32 0.39 -17.15
CA ASP A 152 -23.63 -0.05 -15.92
C ASP A 152 -23.10 -1.49 -15.99
N ASP A 153 -23.76 -2.36 -16.77
CA ASP A 153 -23.34 -3.76 -17.00
C ASP A 153 -22.10 -3.88 -17.91
N PHE A 154 -21.75 -2.82 -18.65
CA PHE A 154 -20.66 -2.81 -19.64
C PHE A 154 -19.53 -1.86 -19.27
N PHE A 155 -19.84 -0.58 -19.03
CA PHE A 155 -18.87 0.46 -18.71
C PHE A 155 -18.83 0.67 -17.19
N ASN A 156 -17.62 0.72 -16.63
CA ASN A 156 -17.40 1.09 -15.25
C ASN A 156 -16.99 2.57 -15.22
N ASP A 157 -17.81 3.42 -14.59
CA ASP A 157 -17.54 4.86 -14.38
C ASP A 157 -16.21 5.17 -13.64
N ASN A 158 -15.55 4.14 -13.09
CA ASN A 158 -14.24 4.23 -12.46
C ASN A 158 -13.14 3.51 -13.29
N ALA A 159 -13.30 3.44 -14.61
CA ALA A 159 -12.33 2.92 -15.56
C ALA A 159 -11.85 4.01 -16.52
N LEU A 160 -10.64 3.83 -17.08
CA LEU A 160 -10.10 4.75 -18.08
C LEU A 160 -10.76 4.52 -19.44
N LEU A 161 -11.31 5.57 -20.04
CA LEU A 161 -11.76 5.59 -21.44
C LEU A 161 -10.72 6.26 -22.35
N ILE A 162 -10.18 5.52 -23.31
CA ILE A 162 -9.23 6.01 -24.31
C ILE A 162 -9.95 6.21 -25.65
N SER A 163 -10.02 7.45 -26.12
CA SER A 163 -10.48 7.81 -27.46
C SER A 163 -9.29 7.87 -28.44
N LEU A 164 -9.38 7.10 -29.51
CA LEU A 164 -8.40 7.07 -30.60
C LEU A 164 -8.93 7.95 -31.73
N ILE A 165 -8.27 9.09 -31.96
CA ILE A 165 -8.69 10.15 -32.90
C ILE A 165 -7.66 10.32 -34.01
N LEU A 166 -8.09 10.24 -35.28
CA LEU A 166 -7.22 10.51 -36.42
C LEU A 166 -6.82 11.99 -36.51
N ASN A 167 -5.53 12.28 -36.66
CA ASN A 167 -4.99 13.64 -36.75
C ASN A 167 -3.72 13.69 -37.64
N ASP A 168 -3.32 14.87 -38.08
CA ASP A 168 -2.09 15.10 -38.87
C ASP A 168 -0.80 14.80 -38.07
N LYS A 169 -0.90 14.74 -36.74
CA LYS A 169 0.22 14.52 -35.81
C LYS A 169 -0.20 13.59 -34.68
N ASN A 170 0.77 12.81 -34.19
CA ASN A 170 0.60 12.03 -32.97
C ASN A 170 0.63 12.96 -31.74
N GLY A 171 -0.21 12.69 -30.75
CA GLY A 171 -0.30 13.49 -29.52
C GLY A 171 -1.12 12.78 -28.44
N ILE A 172 -0.85 13.11 -27.18
CA ILE A 172 -1.53 12.56 -26.02
C ILE A 172 -2.19 13.70 -25.26
N TYR A 173 -3.45 13.52 -24.89
CA TYR A 173 -4.16 14.33 -23.91
C TYR A 173 -4.77 13.39 -22.85
N VAL A 174 -4.74 13.80 -21.58
CA VAL A 174 -5.34 13.05 -20.47
C VAL A 174 -6.14 14.04 -19.62
N ASP A 175 -7.40 13.72 -19.39
CA ASP A 175 -8.33 14.54 -18.63
C ASP A 175 -8.29 14.16 -17.15
N GLY A 176 -7.77 15.09 -16.34
CA GLY A 176 -7.71 14.98 -14.89
C GLY A 176 -9.06 15.06 -14.18
N SER A 177 -10.18 15.19 -14.89
CA SER A 177 -11.52 15.37 -14.30
C SER A 177 -12.50 14.22 -14.60
N GLU A 178 -12.62 13.77 -15.86
CA GLU A 178 -13.65 12.78 -16.26
C GLU A 178 -13.14 11.33 -16.43
N GLY A 179 -11.82 11.08 -16.31
CA GLY A 179 -11.26 9.72 -16.36
C GLY A 179 -11.06 9.23 -17.78
N PHE A 180 -10.72 10.17 -18.65
CA PHE A 180 -10.73 10.06 -20.10
C PHE A 180 -9.36 10.46 -20.66
N ALA A 181 -8.96 9.86 -21.76
CA ALA A 181 -7.75 10.23 -22.48
C ALA A 181 -7.98 10.19 -23.99
N GLU A 182 -7.29 11.07 -24.70
CA GLU A 182 -7.26 11.08 -26.16
C GLU A 182 -5.85 10.72 -26.64
N LEU A 183 -5.79 9.72 -27.54
CA LEU A 183 -4.63 9.50 -28.36
C LEU A 183 -4.93 9.97 -29.78
N TYR A 184 -4.31 11.09 -30.13
CA TYR A 184 -4.23 11.56 -31.50
C TYR A 184 -3.18 10.74 -32.24
N TYR A 185 -3.53 10.17 -33.39
CA TYR A 185 -2.62 9.35 -34.20
C TYR A 185 -2.73 9.70 -35.69
N SER A 186 -1.63 9.53 -36.44
CA SER A 186 -1.61 9.73 -37.89
C SER A 186 -1.81 8.43 -38.66
N LEU A 187 -2.22 8.52 -39.94
CA LEU A 187 -2.25 7.37 -40.84
C LEU A 187 -0.87 6.71 -40.99
N GLU A 188 0.21 7.47 -40.88
CA GLU A 188 1.58 6.94 -40.90
C GLU A 188 1.82 5.99 -39.72
N ALA A 189 1.42 6.38 -38.50
CA ALA A 189 1.53 5.56 -37.29
C ALA A 189 0.72 4.24 -37.36
N VAL A 190 -0.38 4.22 -38.12
CA VAL A 190 -1.14 3.00 -38.41
C VAL A 190 -0.38 2.11 -39.40
N VAL A 191 0.18 2.70 -40.47
CA VAL A 191 0.92 1.97 -41.51
C VAL A 191 2.25 1.39 -40.98
N THR A 192 2.91 2.07 -40.04
CA THR A 192 4.13 1.59 -39.38
C THR A 192 3.86 0.62 -38.22
N ASN A 193 2.60 0.47 -37.80
CA ASN A 193 2.17 -0.28 -36.61
C ASN A 193 2.74 0.27 -35.28
N ASP A 194 2.88 1.60 -35.18
CA ASP A 194 3.31 2.30 -33.95
C ASP A 194 2.13 2.60 -33.00
N LEU A 195 0.88 2.53 -33.46
CA LEU A 195 -0.31 2.80 -32.64
C LEU A 195 -0.35 1.98 -31.32
N PRO A 196 -0.06 0.66 -31.30
CA PRO A 196 0.01 -0.10 -30.05
C PRO A 196 1.09 0.42 -29.08
N PHE A 197 2.20 0.94 -29.60
CA PHE A 197 3.27 1.52 -28.79
C PHE A 197 2.82 2.83 -28.13
N PHE A 198 2.18 3.75 -28.88
CA PHE A 198 1.71 5.02 -28.33
C PHE A 198 0.59 4.85 -27.29
N VAL A 199 -0.35 3.92 -27.49
CA VAL A 199 -1.36 3.58 -26.47
C VAL A 199 -0.69 2.95 -25.23
N THR A 200 0.31 2.09 -25.41
CA THR A 200 1.09 1.51 -24.29
C THR A 200 1.82 2.60 -23.50
N GLN A 201 2.35 3.61 -24.18
CA GLN A 201 2.97 4.79 -23.56
C GLN A 201 1.94 5.60 -22.77
N LEU A 202 0.77 5.90 -23.35
CA LEU A 202 -0.34 6.56 -22.66
C LEU A 202 -0.72 5.83 -21.36
N ILE A 203 -1.01 4.53 -21.44
CA ILE A 203 -1.44 3.74 -20.27
C ILE A 203 -0.36 3.73 -19.19
N LEU A 204 0.88 3.34 -19.53
CA LEU A 204 1.90 3.11 -18.51
C LEU A 204 2.59 4.38 -18.01
N ASP A 205 2.83 5.37 -18.88
CA ASP A 205 3.68 6.53 -18.55
C ASP A 205 2.89 7.78 -18.16
N HIS A 206 1.64 7.88 -18.60
CA HIS A 206 0.78 9.05 -18.37
C HIS A 206 -0.45 8.78 -17.47
N CYS A 207 -0.93 7.54 -17.43
CA CYS A 207 -2.14 7.18 -16.66
C CYS A 207 -1.87 6.38 -15.37
N TYR A 208 -0.92 5.44 -15.38
CA TYR A 208 -0.72 4.49 -14.25
C TYR A 208 0.71 4.44 -13.70
N ARG A 209 1.62 5.31 -14.16
CA ARG A 209 3.05 5.33 -13.78
C ARG A 209 3.27 5.32 -12.27
N LYS A 210 2.55 6.12 -11.49
CA LYS A 210 2.68 6.14 -10.02
C LYS A 210 2.17 4.87 -9.37
N GLU A 211 1.07 4.28 -9.86
CA GLU A 211 0.63 2.97 -9.39
C GLU A 211 1.68 1.88 -9.70
N LEU A 212 2.31 1.94 -10.87
CA LEU A 212 3.40 1.03 -11.25
C LEU A 212 4.66 1.23 -10.40
N GLU A 213 5.03 2.48 -10.08
CA GLU A 213 6.13 2.78 -9.15
C GLU A 213 5.89 2.08 -7.80
N PHE A 214 4.70 2.17 -7.20
CA PHE A 214 4.34 1.44 -5.97
C PHE A 214 4.44 -0.09 -6.08
N TYR A 215 4.42 -0.64 -7.29
CA TYR A 215 4.47 -2.07 -7.55
C TYR A 215 5.86 -2.58 -7.98
N SER A 216 6.83 -1.69 -8.19
CA SER A 216 8.23 -2.05 -8.42
C SER A 216 8.79 -2.85 -7.23
N ILE A 217 9.62 -3.86 -7.54
CA ILE A 217 10.34 -4.66 -6.52
C ILE A 217 11.12 -3.77 -5.54
N ASP A 218 11.64 -2.63 -5.97
CA ASP A 218 12.43 -1.71 -5.12
C ASP A 218 11.62 -1.10 -3.96
N ASN A 219 10.28 -1.08 -4.05
CA ASN A 219 9.39 -0.63 -2.97
C ASN A 219 9.02 -1.73 -1.97
N PHE A 220 9.66 -2.91 -2.04
CA PHE A 220 9.46 -4.01 -1.10
C PHE A 220 10.75 -4.37 -0.35
N VAL A 221 10.69 -4.28 0.98
CA VAL A 221 11.80 -4.64 1.86
C VAL A 221 11.71 -6.12 2.23
N LYS A 222 12.83 -6.81 2.09
CA LYS A 222 13.00 -8.20 2.45
C LYS A 222 13.56 -8.33 3.87
N LEU A 223 12.69 -8.66 4.82
CA LEU A 223 13.03 -8.82 6.23
C LEU A 223 13.62 -10.22 6.45
N ILE A 224 14.92 -10.30 6.74
CA ILE A 224 15.63 -11.55 6.98
C ILE A 224 15.84 -11.75 8.48
N GLU A 225 15.39 -12.88 9.01
CA GLU A 225 15.56 -13.20 10.42
C GLU A 225 16.98 -13.70 10.74
N ALA A 226 17.64 -13.00 11.67
CA ALA A 226 18.96 -13.33 12.17
C ALA A 226 18.99 -14.72 12.83
N GLY A 227 19.74 -15.65 12.23
CA GLY A 227 20.01 -16.99 12.78
C GLY A 227 19.16 -18.11 12.16
N THR A 228 17.93 -17.82 11.69
CA THR A 228 17.12 -18.80 10.94
C THR A 228 17.29 -18.66 9.42
N GLY A 229 17.63 -17.47 8.94
CA GLY A 229 17.71 -17.16 7.50
C GLY A 229 16.34 -17.12 6.81
N LYS A 230 15.24 -17.22 7.57
CA LYS A 230 13.88 -17.06 7.05
C LYS A 230 13.67 -15.63 6.56
N GLN A 231 12.85 -15.49 5.54
CA GLN A 231 12.57 -14.25 4.85
C GLN A 231 11.07 -13.94 4.87
N SER A 232 10.70 -12.68 5.07
CA SER A 232 9.37 -12.17 4.74
C SER A 232 9.50 -10.90 3.91
N VAL A 233 8.46 -10.53 3.17
CA VAL A 233 8.46 -9.34 2.30
C VAL A 233 7.37 -8.37 2.76
N LEU A 234 7.74 -7.11 2.94
CA LEU A 234 6.86 -6.02 3.40
C LEU A 234 7.03 -4.79 2.49
N HIS A 235 5.93 -4.13 2.13
CA HIS A 235 6.00 -2.86 1.39
C HIS A 235 6.67 -1.76 2.23
N TYR A 236 7.57 -0.97 1.63
CA TYR A 236 8.43 0.00 2.32
C TYR A 236 7.65 0.99 3.21
N ASP A 237 6.63 1.67 2.70
CA ASP A 237 5.78 2.58 3.47
C ASP A 237 5.22 1.99 4.78
N SER A 238 4.97 0.69 4.80
CA SER A 238 4.36 0.00 5.94
C SER A 238 5.36 -0.26 7.07
N LEU A 239 6.61 0.20 6.91
CA LEU A 239 7.58 0.36 7.99
C LEU A 239 7.27 1.59 8.88
N THR A 240 6.40 2.50 8.46
CA THR A 240 5.99 3.64 9.30
C THR A 240 5.19 3.17 10.53
N LYS A 241 5.51 3.74 11.70
CA LYS A 241 4.92 3.35 13.01
C LYS A 241 3.39 3.39 13.04
N ASN A 242 2.76 4.24 12.23
CA ASN A 242 1.31 4.37 12.17
C ASN A 242 0.64 3.23 11.40
N GLU A 243 1.28 2.65 10.36
CA GLU A 243 0.72 1.50 9.63
C GLU A 243 0.97 0.16 10.35
N MET A 244 1.98 0.07 11.24
CA MET A 244 2.26 -1.18 11.99
C MET A 244 1.26 -1.49 13.11
N ASN A 245 0.64 -0.46 13.72
CA ASN A 245 -0.08 -0.55 14.99
C ASN A 245 -1.60 -0.83 14.90
N GLY A 246 -2.17 -0.94 13.70
CA GLY A 246 -3.56 -1.35 13.46
C GLY A 246 -4.35 -0.41 12.53
N PHE A 247 -5.57 -0.78 12.19
CA PHE A 247 -6.46 -0.04 11.27
C PHE A 247 -7.41 0.92 12.00
N GLU A 248 -6.91 1.71 12.94
CA GLU A 248 -7.71 2.83 13.44
C GLU A 248 -7.84 3.90 12.36
N LYS A 249 -9.08 4.30 12.03
CA LYS A 249 -9.32 5.33 11.03
C LYS A 249 -8.68 6.64 11.47
N GLN A 250 -7.86 7.23 10.60
CA GLN A 250 -7.24 8.52 10.88
C GLN A 250 -8.32 9.61 10.81
N LYS A 251 -8.45 10.39 11.87
CA LYS A 251 -9.36 11.55 11.89
C LYS A 251 -8.77 12.67 11.03
N ILE A 252 -9.57 13.15 10.09
CA ILE A 252 -9.19 14.23 9.16
C ILE A 252 -10.23 15.34 9.27
N HIS A 253 -9.80 16.55 9.62
CA HIS A 253 -10.70 17.71 9.65
C HIS A 253 -10.58 18.48 8.32
N LEU A 254 -11.65 18.46 7.53
CA LEU A 254 -11.77 19.23 6.30
C LEU A 254 -12.43 20.57 6.65
N ARG A 255 -11.65 21.65 6.61
CA ARG A 255 -12.10 22.98 7.03
C ARG A 255 -12.28 23.89 5.81
N TYR A 256 -13.49 24.43 5.68
CA TYR A 256 -13.91 25.28 4.57
C TYR A 256 -13.99 26.71 5.07
N CYS A 257 -13.14 27.58 4.52
CA CYS A 257 -12.83 28.88 5.10
C CYS A 257 -13.03 30.00 4.07
N MET A 258 -13.96 30.91 4.35
CA MET A 258 -14.17 32.13 3.57
C MET A 258 -13.38 33.28 4.19
N LEU A 259 -12.48 33.92 3.44
CA LEU A 259 -11.73 35.09 3.91
C LEU A 259 -12.30 36.39 3.34
N GLY A 260 -12.46 37.41 4.19
CA GLY A 260 -12.62 38.80 3.75
C GLY A 260 -13.97 39.19 3.14
N GLY A 261 -15.07 38.50 3.46
CA GLY A 261 -16.42 38.93 3.05
C GLY A 261 -17.56 38.31 3.85
N GLU A 262 -18.64 39.07 4.04
CA GLU A 262 -19.95 38.57 4.50
C GLU A 262 -20.71 37.89 3.33
N ILE A 263 -20.04 36.94 2.67
CA ILE A 263 -20.60 36.19 1.55
C ILE A 263 -21.31 34.96 2.12
N ASN A 264 -22.60 34.81 1.84
CA ASN A 264 -23.27 33.53 2.08
C ASN A 264 -22.82 32.57 0.97
N TRP A 265 -22.51 31.32 1.29
CA TRP A 265 -22.12 30.34 0.28
C TRP A 265 -22.74 28.98 0.56
N ASP A 266 -23.26 28.34 -0.48
CA ASP A 266 -23.96 27.06 -0.40
C ASP A 266 -22.94 25.91 -0.37
N ILE A 267 -21.90 26.06 0.47
CA ILE A 267 -20.73 25.17 0.53
C ILE A 267 -21.11 23.74 0.91
N LYS A 268 -22.13 23.57 1.76
CA LYS A 268 -22.65 22.26 2.16
C LYS A 268 -23.32 21.51 1.01
N GLU A 269 -24.01 22.23 0.13
CA GLU A 269 -24.61 21.65 -1.08
C GLU A 269 -23.50 21.33 -2.10
N ALA A 270 -22.51 22.22 -2.28
CA ALA A 270 -21.35 21.96 -3.14
C ALA A 270 -20.52 20.74 -2.71
N ILE A 271 -20.35 20.54 -1.40
CA ILE A 271 -19.67 19.36 -0.84
C ILE A 271 -20.46 18.09 -1.13
N GLU A 272 -21.77 18.09 -0.91
CA GLU A 272 -22.61 16.92 -1.17
C GLU A 272 -22.72 16.60 -2.68
N GLU A 273 -22.72 17.60 -3.56
CA GLU A 273 -22.75 17.39 -5.01
C GLU A 273 -21.39 16.96 -5.60
N TYR A 274 -20.27 17.57 -5.17
CA TYR A 274 -18.98 17.45 -5.85
C TYR A 274 -17.84 16.78 -5.05
N ALA A 275 -17.88 16.76 -3.72
CA ALA A 275 -16.84 16.09 -2.91
C ALA A 275 -17.30 14.71 -2.38
N ARG A 276 -18.60 14.53 -2.15
CA ARG A 276 -19.13 13.40 -1.37
C ARG A 276 -18.68 12.03 -1.85
N SER A 277 -18.73 11.81 -3.17
CA SER A 277 -18.34 10.52 -3.77
C SER A 277 -16.90 10.11 -3.44
N ILE A 278 -15.98 11.07 -3.37
CA ILE A 278 -14.56 10.86 -3.06
C ILE A 278 -14.39 10.63 -1.55
N LEU A 279 -15.07 11.43 -0.71
CA LEU A 279 -15.02 11.28 0.75
C LEU A 279 -15.58 9.93 1.22
N ASP A 280 -16.72 9.51 0.68
CA ASP A 280 -17.30 8.20 0.96
C ASP A 280 -16.40 7.07 0.46
N ALA A 281 -15.75 7.24 -0.71
CA ALA A 281 -14.83 6.25 -1.26
C ALA A 281 -13.54 6.07 -0.43
N LEU A 282 -13.12 7.11 0.30
CA LEU A 282 -11.98 7.12 1.22
C LEU A 282 -12.35 6.83 2.69
N SER A 283 -13.65 6.85 3.02
CA SER A 283 -14.17 6.74 4.39
C SER A 283 -13.78 5.45 5.12
N ASP A 284 -13.29 4.42 4.41
CA ASP A 284 -12.81 3.18 5.02
C ASP A 284 -11.48 3.36 5.79
N TYR A 285 -10.67 4.38 5.46
CA TYR A 285 -9.42 4.71 6.19
C TYR A 285 -9.52 5.96 7.05
N TYR A 286 -10.39 6.90 6.67
CA TYR A 286 -10.40 8.24 7.21
C TYR A 286 -11.77 8.56 7.82
N ASP A 287 -11.75 9.13 9.02
CA ASP A 287 -12.92 9.65 9.71
C ASP A 287 -12.97 11.16 9.45
N PHE A 288 -13.70 11.55 8.41
CA PHE A 288 -13.78 12.94 7.95
C PHE A 288 -14.75 13.76 8.80
N THR A 289 -14.25 14.78 9.48
CA THR A 289 -15.07 15.84 10.07
C THR A 289 -15.06 17.05 9.15
N ILE A 290 -16.24 17.56 8.79
CA ILE A 290 -16.41 18.70 7.90
C ILE A 290 -16.82 19.92 8.72
N GLU A 291 -16.02 20.97 8.66
CA GLU A 291 -16.21 22.20 9.43
C GLU A 291 -16.21 23.42 8.50
N GLU A 292 -17.13 24.34 8.74
CA GLU A 292 -17.22 25.63 8.04
C GLU A 292 -16.74 26.72 9.01
N GLU A 293 -15.60 27.35 8.72
CA GLU A 293 -15.04 28.45 9.51
C GLU A 293 -15.21 29.78 8.75
N ASN A 294 -16.00 30.70 9.29
CA ASN A 294 -16.01 32.08 8.80
C ASN A 294 -14.91 32.86 9.53
N SER A 295 -13.87 33.33 8.82
CA SER A 295 -12.84 34.12 9.47
C SER A 295 -13.33 35.55 9.71
N THR A 296 -12.99 36.11 10.86
CA THR A 296 -13.02 37.56 11.03
C THR A 296 -11.96 38.21 10.15
N TYR A 297 -12.23 39.44 9.69
CA TYR A 297 -11.28 40.25 8.96
C TYR A 297 -10.10 40.66 9.86
N PHE A 298 -8.88 40.41 9.41
CA PHE A 298 -7.66 40.94 10.03
C PHE A 298 -7.09 42.07 9.17
N GLU A 299 -6.65 43.16 9.82
CA GLU A 299 -6.04 44.32 9.15
C GLU A 299 -4.74 43.97 8.41
N ASN A 300 -4.31 44.87 7.53
CA ASN A 300 -3.18 44.68 6.62
C ASN A 300 -1.87 44.38 7.35
N ASN A 301 -1.12 43.41 6.83
CA ASN A 301 0.21 43.08 7.29
C ASN A 301 1.29 43.80 6.48
N GLU A 302 2.43 44.09 7.11
CA GLU A 302 3.67 44.31 6.38
C GLU A 302 4.19 42.97 5.81
N LEU A 303 4.84 43.02 4.65
CA LEU A 303 5.44 41.85 4.00
C LEU A 303 6.41 41.13 4.95
N GLN A 304 6.09 39.89 5.30
CA GLN A 304 6.82 39.13 6.32
C GLN A 304 6.94 37.66 5.91
N TYR A 305 8.16 37.13 5.91
CA TYR A 305 8.39 35.69 5.89
C TYR A 305 7.70 35.02 7.08
N ILE A 306 6.92 33.96 6.82
CA ILE A 306 6.21 33.19 7.85
C ILE A 306 6.98 31.90 8.13
N ASP A 307 7.05 31.02 7.12
CA ASP A 307 7.78 29.77 7.11
C ASP A 307 8.15 29.39 5.66
N GLU A 308 8.70 28.19 5.48
CA GLU A 308 9.16 27.66 4.19
C GLU A 308 8.04 27.10 3.29
N TYR A 309 6.79 27.06 3.77
CA TYR A 309 5.65 26.49 3.06
C TYR A 309 4.69 27.58 2.54
N PHE A 310 4.63 28.75 3.19
CA PHE A 310 3.79 29.87 2.78
C PHE A 310 4.52 30.81 1.80
N PRO A 311 4.02 31.04 0.57
CA PRO A 311 4.63 31.94 -0.40
C PRO A 311 4.79 33.37 0.12
N ILE A 312 6.01 33.90 0.07
CA ILE A 312 6.32 35.24 0.58
C ILE A 312 5.61 36.34 -0.24
N GLU A 313 5.32 36.06 -1.50
CA GLU A 313 4.60 36.91 -2.43
C GLU A 313 3.16 37.19 -1.96
N LEU A 314 2.56 36.28 -1.18
CA LEU A 314 1.22 36.41 -0.61
C LEU A 314 1.21 37.00 0.81
N SER A 315 2.39 37.29 1.40
CA SER A 315 2.51 37.65 2.83
C SER A 315 2.03 39.06 3.19
N ASP A 316 1.73 39.89 2.21
CA ASP A 316 1.13 41.23 2.35
C ASP A 316 -0.36 41.27 1.98
N LEU A 317 -0.96 40.14 1.57
CA LEU A 317 -2.39 40.08 1.29
C LEU A 317 -3.21 40.27 2.58
N PRO A 318 -4.30 41.05 2.57
CA PRO A 318 -5.16 41.20 3.75
C PRO A 318 -5.69 39.86 4.26
N SER A 319 -5.71 39.71 5.59
CA SER A 319 -6.19 38.53 6.36
C SER A 319 -5.47 37.19 6.15
N LEU A 320 -5.11 36.79 4.92
CA LEU A 320 -4.58 35.46 4.58
C LEU A 320 -3.33 35.04 5.40
N PRO A 321 -2.29 35.87 5.58
CA PRO A 321 -1.08 35.49 6.33
C PRO A 321 -1.35 35.32 7.83
N ASN A 322 -2.30 36.08 8.38
CA ASN A 322 -2.69 35.98 9.80
C ASN A 322 -3.53 34.72 10.03
N PHE A 323 -4.47 34.43 9.13
CA PHE A 323 -5.24 33.19 9.15
C PHE A 323 -4.32 31.95 9.06
N TYR A 324 -3.34 31.97 8.15
CA TYR A 324 -2.35 30.90 8.05
C TYR A 324 -1.56 30.72 9.36
N LYS A 325 -1.03 31.80 9.95
CA LYS A 325 -0.32 31.76 11.24
C LYS A 325 -1.19 31.21 12.37
N GLU A 326 -2.44 31.65 12.48
CA GLU A 326 -3.39 31.16 13.49
C GLU A 326 -3.66 29.67 13.32
N VAL A 327 -3.86 29.20 12.08
CA VAL A 327 -4.03 27.77 11.80
C VAL A 327 -2.79 26.96 12.19
N GLN A 328 -1.57 27.42 11.88
CA GLN A 328 -0.36 26.69 12.25
C GLN A 328 -0.16 26.62 13.77
N LEU A 329 -0.52 27.68 14.52
CA LEU A 329 -0.56 27.64 15.98
C LEU A 329 -1.57 26.60 16.48
N ARG A 330 -2.81 26.59 15.95
CA ARG A 330 -3.83 25.59 16.31
C ARG A 330 -3.40 24.15 16.01
N LYS A 331 -2.72 23.91 14.87
CA LYS A 331 -2.16 22.59 14.53
C LYS A 331 -1.12 22.13 15.54
N ALA A 332 -0.22 23.02 15.96
CA ALA A 332 0.82 22.73 16.95
C ALA A 332 0.27 22.45 18.36
N GLU A 333 -0.91 22.98 18.70
CA GLU A 333 -1.56 22.77 20.00
C GLU A 333 -2.38 21.46 20.05
N ASN A 334 -3.07 21.09 18.97
CA ASN A 334 -4.05 19.99 18.98
C ASN A 334 -3.56 18.66 18.39
N ASP A 335 -2.44 18.63 17.64
CA ASP A 335 -1.99 17.45 16.85
C ASP A 335 -3.06 16.90 15.87
N GLU A 336 -3.98 17.77 15.43
CA GLU A 336 -5.07 17.47 14.51
C GLU A 336 -4.61 17.50 13.05
N LYS A 337 -4.83 16.41 12.30
CA LYS A 337 -4.60 16.39 10.84
C LYS A 337 -5.74 17.11 10.10
N SER A 338 -5.61 18.43 10.00
CA SER A 338 -6.58 19.29 9.32
C SER A 338 -6.10 19.73 7.92
N ILE A 339 -7.02 19.73 6.95
CA ILE A 339 -6.81 20.17 5.55
C ILE A 339 -7.77 21.33 5.28
N TYR A 340 -7.25 22.45 4.78
CA TYR A 340 -8.01 23.70 4.63
C TYR A 340 -8.32 24.01 3.16
N LEU A 341 -9.58 24.35 2.85
CA LEU A 341 -9.97 25.07 1.64
C LEU A 341 -10.18 26.53 2.00
N THR A 342 -9.27 27.40 1.57
CA THR A 342 -9.35 28.84 1.81
C THR A 342 -9.86 29.55 0.57
N PHE A 343 -11.14 29.91 0.54
CA PHE A 343 -11.68 30.76 -0.52
C PHE A 343 -11.24 32.21 -0.26
N TYR A 344 -10.45 32.76 -1.18
CA TYR A 344 -9.97 34.12 -1.16
C TYR A 344 -10.60 34.91 -2.33
N PRO A 345 -11.63 35.73 -2.08
CA PRO A 345 -12.23 36.52 -3.15
C PRO A 345 -11.23 37.57 -3.64
N PHE A 346 -11.07 37.73 -4.95
CA PHE A 346 -10.14 38.74 -5.51
C PHE A 346 -10.42 40.17 -4.99
N SER A 347 -11.67 40.47 -4.63
CA SER A 347 -12.05 41.74 -4.01
C SER A 347 -11.39 42.01 -2.65
N ALA A 348 -11.07 40.98 -1.86
CA ALA A 348 -10.38 41.13 -0.58
C ALA A 348 -8.90 41.50 -0.75
N GLY A 349 -8.29 41.11 -1.87
CA GLY A 349 -6.91 41.47 -2.23
C GLY A 349 -6.75 42.86 -2.85
N GLY A 350 -7.85 43.51 -3.24
CA GLY A 350 -7.85 44.85 -3.84
C GLY A 350 -6.92 44.98 -5.06
N ASP A 351 -6.10 46.03 -5.09
CA ASP A 351 -5.06 46.19 -6.11
C ASP A 351 -3.77 45.42 -5.78
N ALA A 352 -3.59 44.95 -4.53
CA ALA A 352 -2.37 44.25 -4.11
C ALA A 352 -2.23 42.88 -4.79
N ILE A 353 -3.35 42.17 -5.00
CA ILE A 353 -3.36 40.84 -5.62
C ILE A 353 -3.08 40.85 -7.13
N LYS A 354 -3.35 41.97 -7.83
CA LYS A 354 -3.27 42.07 -9.30
C LYS A 354 -1.88 41.86 -9.89
N ASN A 355 -0.83 42.06 -9.10
CA ASN A 355 0.57 41.92 -9.54
C ASN A 355 1.27 40.77 -8.79
N LYS A 356 0.50 39.79 -8.29
CA LYS A 356 1.04 38.64 -7.56
C LYS A 356 1.25 37.46 -8.50
N SER A 357 2.41 36.85 -8.38
CA SER A 357 2.73 35.57 -8.97
C SER A 357 3.37 34.68 -7.91
N VAL A 358 3.13 33.38 -7.99
CA VAL A 358 3.82 32.34 -7.20
C VAL A 358 4.30 31.30 -8.20
N ASP A 359 5.57 30.91 -8.14
CA ASP A 359 6.20 29.95 -9.05
C ASP A 359 5.89 30.21 -10.54
N ASP A 360 6.17 31.43 -11.00
CA ASP A 360 5.90 31.97 -12.34
C ASP A 360 4.41 31.94 -12.81
N THR A 361 3.47 31.56 -11.92
CA THR A 361 2.03 31.53 -12.19
C THR A 361 1.38 32.82 -11.70
N GLU A 362 0.66 33.55 -12.54
CA GLU A 362 -0.08 34.76 -12.14
C GLU A 362 -1.29 34.38 -11.26
N ILE A 363 -1.44 35.03 -10.10
CA ILE A 363 -2.53 34.73 -9.15
C ILE A 363 -3.84 35.38 -9.57
N TYR A 364 -3.78 36.58 -10.16
CA TYR A 364 -4.96 37.33 -10.59
C TYR A 364 -5.19 37.19 -12.10
N SER A 365 -6.43 36.88 -12.47
CA SER A 365 -6.93 36.96 -13.85
C SER A 365 -8.22 37.78 -13.85
N ASP A 366 -8.53 38.48 -14.95
CA ASP A 366 -9.82 39.18 -15.14
C ASP A 366 -10.98 38.21 -15.47
N TYR A 367 -10.66 36.96 -15.84
CA TYR A 367 -11.61 36.00 -16.43
C TYR A 367 -11.64 34.64 -15.73
N GLU A 368 -10.53 34.24 -15.13
CA GLU A 368 -10.31 32.90 -14.58
C GLU A 368 -10.11 32.96 -13.06
N ASN A 369 -10.46 31.86 -12.39
CA ASN A 369 -10.15 31.66 -10.97
C ASN A 369 -8.81 30.93 -10.86
N THR A 370 -8.02 31.23 -9.84
CA THR A 370 -6.70 30.62 -9.65
C THR A 370 -6.68 29.75 -8.42
N TYR A 371 -6.01 28.61 -8.49
CA TYR A 371 -5.90 27.66 -7.39
C TYR A 371 -4.44 27.47 -7.00
N LEU A 372 -4.16 27.42 -5.70
CA LEU A 372 -2.82 27.26 -5.16
C LEU A 372 -2.83 26.29 -3.98
N GLN A 373 -2.09 25.18 -4.11
CA GLN A 373 -1.89 24.23 -3.02
C GLN A 373 -0.72 24.67 -2.14
N ILE A 374 -0.89 24.57 -0.83
CA ILE A 374 0.10 24.95 0.18
C ILE A 374 0.45 23.70 1.00
N LYS A 375 1.71 23.27 0.89
CA LYS A 375 2.20 22.04 1.50
C LYS A 375 1.94 22.02 3.02
N ASN A 376 1.52 20.87 3.53
CA ASN A 376 1.16 20.63 4.94
C ASN A 376 0.00 21.50 5.50
N TRP A 377 -0.65 22.32 4.68
CA TRP A 377 -1.76 23.19 5.11
C TRP A 377 -3.08 22.85 4.40
N GLY A 378 -3.11 22.86 3.07
CA GLY A 378 -4.33 22.74 2.30
C GLY A 378 -4.20 23.48 0.97
N SER A 379 -5.21 24.29 0.63
CA SER A 379 -5.23 25.07 -0.61
C SER A 379 -5.92 26.43 -0.44
N ILE A 380 -5.58 27.35 -1.34
CA ILE A 380 -6.23 28.65 -1.51
C ILE A 380 -6.90 28.65 -2.89
N TYR A 381 -8.18 29.00 -2.93
CA TYR A 381 -8.92 29.23 -4.17
C TYR A 381 -9.18 30.73 -4.32
N PHE A 382 -8.50 31.35 -5.28
CA PHE A 382 -8.64 32.76 -5.61
C PHE A 382 -9.78 32.94 -6.61
N GLY A 383 -10.91 33.48 -6.12
CA GLY A 383 -12.17 33.46 -6.84
C GLY A 383 -12.67 34.84 -7.26
N HIS A 384 -13.17 34.93 -8.50
CA HIS A 384 -14.19 35.90 -8.86
C HIS A 384 -15.50 35.54 -8.15
N TRP A 385 -16.13 36.52 -7.54
CA TRP A 385 -17.55 36.45 -7.20
C TRP A 385 -18.20 37.71 -7.75
N LYS A 386 -19.27 37.54 -8.54
CA LYS A 386 -20.03 38.66 -9.07
C LYS A 386 -21.17 38.94 -8.11
N ARG A 387 -21.21 40.16 -7.56
CA ARG A 387 -22.42 40.68 -6.92
C ARG A 387 -23.58 40.56 -7.92
N SER A 388 -24.65 39.87 -7.54
CA SER A 388 -25.87 39.79 -8.36
C SER A 388 -26.28 41.21 -8.77
N SER A 389 -26.75 41.38 -10.00
CA SER A 389 -27.28 42.66 -10.49
C SER A 389 -28.66 43.01 -9.91
N GLU A 390 -29.12 42.23 -8.94
CA GLU A 390 -30.37 42.41 -8.21
C GLU A 390 -30.20 43.39 -7.03
N PRO A 391 -31.30 43.93 -6.46
CA PRO A 391 -31.25 45.09 -5.57
C PRO A 391 -30.47 44.86 -4.26
N GLU A 392 -30.07 45.97 -3.63
CA GLU A 392 -29.05 46.04 -2.57
C GLU A 392 -29.35 45.30 -1.24
N ASP A 393 -30.50 44.64 -1.10
CA ASP A 393 -31.01 44.04 0.15
C ASP A 393 -30.81 42.52 0.29
N GLU A 394 -30.41 41.78 -0.76
CA GLU A 394 -30.03 40.37 -0.63
C GLU A 394 -28.53 40.20 -0.35
N LEU A 395 -28.20 39.51 0.76
CA LEU A 395 -26.85 39.01 1.03
C LEU A 395 -26.36 38.20 -0.17
N VAL A 396 -25.21 38.58 -0.73
CA VAL A 396 -24.73 37.96 -1.95
C VAL A 396 -24.38 36.50 -1.68
N SER A 397 -25.02 35.60 -2.45
CA SER A 397 -24.89 34.16 -2.31
C SER A 397 -24.04 33.55 -3.43
N LEU A 398 -23.04 32.74 -3.05
CA LEU A 398 -22.33 31.83 -3.94
C LEU A 398 -23.05 30.48 -3.94
N LYS A 399 -23.70 30.13 -5.07
CA LYS A 399 -24.44 28.88 -5.20
C LYS A 399 -23.51 27.68 -5.40
N ALA A 400 -24.00 26.48 -5.08
CA ALA A 400 -23.20 25.25 -5.17
C ALA A 400 -22.45 25.08 -6.51
N ASN A 401 -23.16 25.24 -7.63
CA ASN A 401 -22.57 25.15 -8.98
C ASN A 401 -21.50 26.22 -9.28
N ASN A 402 -21.48 27.36 -8.57
CA ASN A 402 -20.39 28.35 -8.68
C ASN A 402 -19.12 27.93 -7.91
N LEU A 403 -19.23 26.91 -7.05
CA LEU A 403 -18.13 26.34 -6.28
C LEU A 403 -17.62 25.01 -6.87
N LYS A 404 -18.17 24.53 -7.99
CA LYS A 404 -17.78 23.25 -8.61
C LYS A 404 -16.26 23.12 -8.78
N ASP A 405 -15.64 24.09 -9.44
CA ASP A 405 -14.20 24.08 -9.72
C ASP A 405 -13.37 24.23 -8.43
N CYS A 406 -13.87 25.01 -7.47
CA CYS A 406 -13.27 25.19 -6.14
C CYS A 406 -13.23 23.88 -5.34
N ILE A 407 -14.34 23.14 -5.32
CA ILE A 407 -14.43 21.83 -4.67
C ILE A 407 -13.63 20.78 -5.43
N TRP A 408 -13.64 20.80 -6.76
CA TRP A 408 -12.82 19.87 -7.57
C TRP A 408 -11.33 20.03 -7.27
N SER A 409 -10.80 21.25 -7.31
CA SER A 409 -9.38 21.49 -6.98
C SER A 409 -9.08 21.15 -5.51
N PHE A 410 -10.02 21.37 -4.58
CA PHE A 410 -9.84 20.96 -3.20
C PHE A 410 -9.77 19.44 -3.02
N ASN A 411 -10.59 18.68 -3.76
CA ASN A 411 -10.53 17.22 -3.76
C ASN A 411 -9.13 16.73 -4.16
N GLU A 412 -8.50 17.33 -5.17
CA GLU A 412 -7.13 17.00 -5.56
C GLU A 412 -6.12 17.25 -4.42
N CYS A 413 -6.23 18.37 -3.69
CA CYS A 413 -5.42 18.61 -2.49
C CYS A 413 -5.70 17.61 -1.35
N ILE A 414 -6.94 17.18 -1.16
CA ILE A 414 -7.29 16.12 -0.19
C ILE A 414 -6.56 14.83 -0.58
N LEU A 415 -6.69 14.39 -1.84
CA LEU A 415 -6.03 13.18 -2.34
C LEU A 415 -4.51 13.23 -2.12
N ASP A 416 -3.86 14.31 -2.53
CA ASP A 416 -2.43 14.53 -2.35
C ASP A 416 -2.00 14.51 -0.86
N THR A 417 -2.75 15.18 0.01
CA THR A 417 -2.45 15.28 1.45
C THR A 417 -2.69 13.96 2.20
N LEU A 418 -3.46 13.06 1.61
CA LEU A 418 -3.67 11.70 2.11
C LEU A 418 -2.70 10.66 1.50
N GLY A 419 -1.86 11.07 0.55
CA GLY A 419 -0.89 10.19 -0.11
C GLY A 419 -1.51 9.28 -1.17
N VAL A 420 -2.63 9.69 -1.77
CA VAL A 420 -3.19 9.06 -2.97
C VAL A 420 -2.26 9.39 -4.15
N PRO A 421 -1.91 8.42 -5.03
CA PRO A 421 -1.00 8.66 -6.16
C PRO A 421 -1.40 9.91 -6.95
N ASN A 422 -0.49 10.88 -7.07
CA ASN A 422 -0.70 12.08 -7.90
C ASN A 422 -0.32 11.74 -9.35
N GLU A 423 -1.36 11.57 -10.16
CA GLU A 423 -1.32 11.40 -11.61
C GLU A 423 -2.32 12.38 -12.21
N ASN A 424 -2.10 12.78 -13.47
CA ASN A 424 -3.03 13.65 -14.21
C ASN A 424 -4.26 12.84 -14.68
N MET A 425 -5.06 12.39 -13.72
CA MET A 425 -6.15 11.41 -13.87
C MET A 425 -7.29 11.77 -12.91
N ALA A 426 -8.53 11.47 -13.30
CA ALA A 426 -9.70 11.80 -12.48
C ALA A 426 -9.62 11.32 -11.02
N PRO A 427 -10.11 12.12 -10.05
CA PRO A 427 -10.12 11.76 -8.63
C PRO A 427 -10.64 10.35 -8.35
N LYS A 428 -11.69 9.91 -9.06
CA LYS A 428 -12.26 8.56 -8.95
C LYS A 428 -11.24 7.48 -9.32
N LEU A 429 -10.52 7.64 -10.43
CA LEU A 429 -9.48 6.70 -10.87
C LEU A 429 -8.32 6.66 -9.88
N ARG A 430 -7.89 7.83 -9.38
CA ARG A 430 -6.85 7.97 -8.34
C ARG A 430 -7.23 7.21 -7.06
N VAL A 431 -8.48 7.29 -6.62
CA VAL A 431 -8.99 6.52 -5.46
C VAL A 431 -8.99 5.01 -5.73
N GLU A 432 -9.33 4.56 -6.94
CA GLU A 432 -9.24 3.13 -7.27
C GLU A 432 -7.79 2.62 -7.32
N MET A 433 -6.83 3.42 -7.80
CA MET A 433 -5.39 3.11 -7.69
C MET A 433 -4.99 2.94 -6.22
N PHE A 434 -5.38 3.89 -5.36
CA PHE A 434 -5.08 3.87 -3.93
C PHE A 434 -5.67 2.64 -3.23
N ARG A 435 -6.89 2.23 -3.57
CA ARG A 435 -7.52 1.00 -3.07
C ARG A 435 -6.68 -0.24 -3.41
N ARG A 436 -6.23 -0.38 -4.67
CA ARG A 436 -5.39 -1.50 -5.10
C ARG A 436 -4.04 -1.51 -4.38
N ILE A 437 -3.36 -0.36 -4.31
CA ILE A 437 -2.09 -0.20 -3.57
C ILE A 437 -2.25 -0.61 -2.11
N LYS A 438 -3.29 -0.15 -1.42
CA LYS A 438 -3.52 -0.49 -0.01
C LYS A 438 -3.92 -1.95 0.20
N ILE A 439 -4.64 -2.59 -0.72
CA ILE A 439 -4.86 -4.05 -0.67
C ILE A 439 -3.51 -4.79 -0.74
N VAL A 440 -2.62 -4.40 -1.66
CA VAL A 440 -1.27 -4.98 -1.79
C VAL A 440 -0.45 -4.78 -0.51
N LYS A 441 -0.44 -3.56 0.05
CA LYS A 441 0.20 -3.27 1.34
C LYS A 441 -0.36 -4.17 2.45
N ASN A 442 -1.67 -4.33 2.55
CA ASN A 442 -2.31 -5.21 3.52
C ASN A 442 -1.94 -6.68 3.32
N LEU A 443 -1.81 -7.18 2.08
CA LEU A 443 -1.36 -8.55 1.80
C LEU A 443 0.10 -8.78 2.25
N THR A 444 0.99 -7.80 2.08
CA THR A 444 2.37 -7.89 2.60
C THR A 444 2.44 -7.71 4.12
N MET A 445 1.60 -6.86 4.71
CA MET A 445 1.48 -6.73 6.17
C MET A 445 0.95 -8.02 6.81
N PHE A 446 -0.05 -8.66 6.20
CA PHE A 446 -0.51 -9.99 6.59
C PHE A 446 0.63 -11.01 6.56
N SER A 447 1.44 -11.02 5.50
CA SER A 447 2.59 -11.92 5.35
C SER A 447 3.66 -11.71 6.42
N TYR A 448 4.03 -10.46 6.70
CA TYR A 448 4.95 -10.12 7.79
C TYR A 448 4.41 -10.61 9.15
N LYS A 449 3.15 -10.33 9.47
CA LYS A 449 2.51 -10.79 10.73
C LYS A 449 2.38 -12.32 10.76
N LEU A 450 2.10 -12.97 9.62
CA LEU A 450 2.08 -14.43 9.49
C LEU A 450 3.46 -15.05 9.74
N SER A 451 4.56 -14.37 9.37
CA SER A 451 5.92 -14.86 9.66
C SER A 451 6.16 -15.01 11.18
N MET A 452 5.62 -14.10 11.99
CA MET A 452 5.65 -14.17 13.45
C MET A 452 4.88 -15.38 13.98
N VAL A 453 3.73 -15.70 13.35
CA VAL A 453 2.92 -16.89 13.67
C VAL A 453 3.68 -18.18 13.32
N VAL A 454 4.28 -18.25 12.12
CA VAL A 454 5.07 -19.40 11.65
C VAL A 454 6.28 -19.63 12.55
N ARG A 455 6.99 -18.56 12.95
CA ARG A 455 8.09 -18.63 13.92
C ARG A 455 7.62 -19.16 15.27
N TRP A 456 6.53 -18.61 15.81
CA TRP A 456 5.97 -19.11 17.08
C TRP A 456 5.62 -20.59 16.98
N LEU A 457 4.97 -21.02 15.89
CA LEU A 457 4.63 -22.43 15.67
C LEU A 457 5.88 -23.31 15.69
N ASP A 458 6.99 -22.89 15.10
CA ASP A 458 8.24 -23.67 15.05
C ASP A 458 9.03 -23.69 16.36
N GLU A 459 9.03 -22.59 17.12
CA GLU A 459 9.77 -22.48 18.38
C GLU A 459 9.03 -23.06 19.60
N ASN A 460 7.70 -23.17 19.55
CA ASN A 460 6.89 -23.45 20.74
C ASN A 460 6.45 -24.92 20.88
N ASP A 461 6.88 -25.55 21.97
CA ASP A 461 6.40 -26.85 22.45
C ASP A 461 4.99 -26.78 23.13
N TYR A 462 4.28 -25.65 23.02
CA TYR A 462 2.96 -25.43 23.62
C TYR A 462 1.82 -26.03 22.78
N TYR A 463 0.77 -26.51 23.42
CA TYR A 463 -0.38 -27.15 22.77
C TYR A 463 -1.03 -26.25 21.70
N ILE A 464 -0.95 -26.66 20.44
CA ILE A 464 -1.65 -25.97 19.34
C ILE A 464 -3.14 -26.32 19.43
N THR A 465 -3.98 -25.33 19.73
CA THR A 465 -5.44 -25.52 19.82
C THR A 465 -6.09 -25.50 18.44
N ASN A 466 -7.24 -26.17 18.28
CA ASN A 466 -8.02 -26.09 17.04
C ASN A 466 -8.35 -24.65 16.66
N HIS A 467 -8.63 -23.77 17.64
CA HIS A 467 -8.86 -22.34 17.40
C HIS A 467 -7.71 -21.65 16.64
N ILE A 468 -6.43 -22.01 16.91
CA ILE A 468 -5.29 -21.47 16.17
C ILE A 468 -5.31 -21.97 14.71
N VAL A 469 -5.64 -23.24 14.50
CA VAL A 469 -5.77 -23.84 13.17
C VAL A 469 -6.92 -23.19 12.39
N ASP A 470 -8.10 -23.11 12.99
CA ASP A 470 -9.32 -22.56 12.40
C ASP A 470 -9.10 -21.09 12.00
N ALA A 471 -8.45 -20.28 12.84
CA ALA A 471 -8.11 -18.89 12.53
C ALA A 471 -7.10 -18.74 11.37
N ILE A 472 -6.12 -19.64 11.26
CA ILE A 472 -5.18 -19.66 10.12
C ILE A 472 -5.91 -20.03 8.82
N LEU A 473 -6.82 -21.01 8.87
CA LEU A 473 -7.62 -21.40 7.71
C LEU A 473 -8.61 -20.29 7.31
N GLU A 474 -9.21 -19.56 8.26
CA GLU A 474 -10.03 -18.38 8.00
C GLU A 474 -9.21 -17.29 7.27
N CYS A 475 -7.98 -17.01 7.72
CA CYS A 475 -7.09 -16.05 7.04
C CYS A 475 -6.80 -16.46 5.59
N PHE A 476 -6.63 -17.76 5.31
CA PHE A 476 -6.39 -18.24 3.95
C PHE A 476 -7.65 -18.12 3.07
N SER A 477 -8.83 -18.44 3.63
CA SER A 477 -10.12 -18.22 2.96
C SER A 477 -10.34 -16.74 2.62
N MET A 478 -10.00 -15.82 3.53
CA MET A 478 -10.06 -14.38 3.29
C MET A 478 -9.07 -13.93 2.21
N ARG A 479 -7.85 -14.46 2.22
CA ARG A 479 -6.86 -14.18 1.15
C ARG A 479 -7.42 -14.59 -0.22
N GLU A 480 -7.95 -15.79 -0.35
CA GLU A 480 -8.55 -16.28 -1.61
C GLU A 480 -9.72 -15.38 -2.08
N GLU A 481 -10.57 -14.94 -1.14
CA GLU A 481 -11.65 -13.98 -1.42
C GLU A 481 -11.10 -12.64 -1.95
N ILE A 482 -10.07 -12.07 -1.31
CA ILE A 482 -9.41 -10.83 -1.75
C ILE A 482 -8.81 -10.98 -3.16
N LEU A 483 -8.15 -12.10 -3.46
CA LEU A 483 -7.61 -12.37 -4.80
C LEU A 483 -8.71 -12.47 -5.86
N ASN A 484 -9.88 -12.99 -5.51
CA ASN A 484 -11.03 -13.00 -6.40
C ASN A 484 -11.59 -11.59 -6.60
N LEU A 485 -11.73 -10.80 -5.53
CA LEU A 485 -12.24 -9.42 -5.58
C LEU A 485 -11.33 -8.48 -6.39
N LEU A 486 -10.00 -8.68 -6.35
CA LEU A 486 -9.03 -7.99 -7.23
C LEU A 486 -9.21 -8.36 -8.72
N LYS A 487 -9.61 -9.60 -9.03
CA LYS A 487 -9.87 -10.08 -10.40
C LYS A 487 -11.24 -9.66 -10.93
N THR A 488 -12.24 -9.54 -10.06
CA THR A 488 -13.59 -9.04 -10.41
C THR A 488 -13.73 -7.52 -10.25
N HIS A 489 -12.66 -6.82 -9.87
CA HIS A 489 -12.62 -5.36 -9.68
C HIS A 489 -13.60 -4.82 -8.62
N ASP A 490 -13.94 -5.61 -7.60
CA ASP A 490 -14.73 -5.16 -6.44
C ASP A 490 -13.77 -4.68 -5.34
N LEU A 491 -13.12 -3.56 -5.62
CA LEU A 491 -11.99 -3.04 -4.83
C LEU A 491 -12.44 -2.52 -3.45
N GLY A 492 -13.68 -2.03 -3.32
CA GLY A 492 -14.26 -1.65 -2.03
C GLY A 492 -14.44 -2.82 -1.07
N LYS A 493 -14.95 -3.97 -1.53
CA LYS A 493 -15.01 -5.19 -0.68
C LYS A 493 -13.63 -5.81 -0.49
N GLY A 494 -12.81 -5.85 -1.55
CA GLY A 494 -11.45 -6.40 -1.50
C GLY A 494 -10.59 -5.70 -0.45
N LEU A 495 -10.71 -4.37 -0.35
CA LEU A 495 -10.10 -3.58 0.71
C LEU A 495 -10.58 -4.00 2.09
N LYS A 496 -11.90 -4.00 2.35
CA LYS A 496 -12.47 -4.33 3.66
C LYS A 496 -12.03 -5.71 4.16
N GLN A 497 -12.03 -6.70 3.26
CA GLN A 497 -11.53 -8.04 3.58
C GLN A 497 -10.01 -8.04 3.84
N SER A 498 -9.22 -7.25 3.10
CA SER A 498 -7.77 -7.15 3.33
C SER A 498 -7.39 -6.51 4.68
N MET A 499 -8.17 -5.52 5.15
CA MET A 499 -7.99 -4.95 6.50
C MET A 499 -8.34 -6.01 7.57
N LYS A 500 -9.51 -6.65 7.43
CA LYS A 500 -9.97 -7.71 8.33
C LYS A 500 -9.01 -8.91 8.39
N LEU A 501 -8.39 -9.29 7.28
CA LEU A 501 -7.36 -10.33 7.22
C LEU A 501 -6.16 -10.00 8.14
N VAL A 502 -5.70 -8.75 8.12
CA VAL A 502 -4.59 -8.30 8.95
C VAL A 502 -5.01 -8.20 10.43
N GLU A 503 -6.23 -7.72 10.71
CA GLU A 503 -6.81 -7.72 12.08
C GLU A 503 -6.95 -9.14 12.66
N ASN A 504 -7.36 -10.11 11.84
CA ASN A 504 -7.50 -11.51 12.24
C ASN A 504 -6.14 -12.12 12.62
N VAL A 505 -5.08 -11.92 11.83
CA VAL A 505 -3.73 -12.41 12.19
C VAL A 505 -3.15 -11.66 13.39
N GLU A 506 -3.46 -10.38 13.58
CA GLU A 506 -3.12 -9.66 14.82
C GLU A 506 -3.81 -10.23 16.06
N SER A 507 -5.11 -10.51 15.97
CA SER A 507 -5.89 -11.13 17.04
C SER A 507 -5.28 -12.48 17.43
N LEU A 508 -4.86 -13.26 16.43
CA LEU A 508 -4.15 -14.52 16.62
C LEU A 508 -2.77 -14.33 17.30
N ILE A 509 -1.97 -13.34 16.88
CA ILE A 509 -0.69 -12.97 17.51
C ILE A 509 -0.86 -12.57 18.98
N LYS A 510 -1.89 -11.77 19.27
CA LYS A 510 -2.28 -11.33 20.62
C LYS A 510 -2.71 -12.53 21.47
N HIS A 511 -3.53 -13.44 20.93
CA HIS A 511 -3.96 -14.68 21.59
C HIS A 511 -2.80 -15.63 21.92
N MET A 512 -1.84 -15.78 21.00
CA MET A 512 -0.63 -16.60 21.22
C MET A 512 0.42 -15.92 22.12
N ASN A 513 0.16 -14.69 22.57
CA ASN A 513 1.00 -13.90 23.46
C ASN A 513 2.43 -13.70 22.91
N ILE A 514 2.56 -13.51 21.59
CA ILE A 514 3.86 -13.38 20.90
C ILE A 514 4.55 -12.05 21.25
N GLN A 515 3.79 -10.95 21.26
CA GLN A 515 4.33 -9.59 21.47
C GLN A 515 5.07 -9.44 22.82
N ASN A 516 4.63 -10.12 23.88
CA ASN A 516 5.30 -10.09 25.19
C ASN A 516 6.52 -11.01 25.29
N ARG A 517 6.81 -11.82 24.27
CA ARG A 517 7.92 -12.80 24.25
C ARG A 517 9.12 -12.37 23.43
N ASP A 518 8.96 -11.45 22.49
CA ASP A 518 10.05 -10.87 21.70
C ASP A 518 9.98 -9.33 21.74
N PRO A 519 10.70 -8.68 22.68
CA PRO A 519 10.67 -7.23 22.84
C PRO A 519 11.36 -6.46 21.69
N ARG A 520 11.97 -7.15 20.71
CA ARG A 520 12.47 -6.50 19.48
C ARG A 520 11.31 -6.06 18.60
N LEU A 521 10.22 -6.82 18.57
CA LEU A 521 9.00 -6.48 17.84
C LEU A 521 8.25 -5.27 18.44
N ALA A 522 8.54 -4.89 19.69
CA ALA A 522 8.02 -3.67 20.30
C ALA A 522 8.88 -2.43 19.99
N ASN A 523 10.10 -2.60 19.47
CA ASN A 523 11.09 -1.54 19.26
C ASN A 523 11.80 -1.70 17.91
N ILE A 524 11.03 -1.84 16.83
CA ILE A 524 11.57 -1.61 15.48
C ILE A 524 11.71 -0.08 15.32
N SER A 525 12.89 0.43 15.65
CA SER A 525 13.33 1.78 15.29
C SER A 525 13.92 1.79 13.88
N GLU A 526 13.88 2.95 13.23
CA GLU A 526 14.33 3.14 11.84
C GLU A 526 15.82 2.75 11.63
N ASP A 527 16.63 2.75 12.70
CA ASP A 527 18.05 2.36 12.69
C ASP A 527 18.34 0.85 12.44
N GLN A 528 17.34 0.01 12.15
CA GLN A 528 17.49 -1.45 11.97
C GLN A 528 17.39 -1.93 10.50
N PHE A 529 17.27 -1.02 9.54
CA PHE A 529 17.16 -1.36 8.10
C PHE A 529 18.48 -1.05 7.38
N GLU A 530 19.14 -2.10 6.84
CA GLU A 530 20.23 -2.01 5.85
C GLU A 530 19.67 -2.09 4.42
#